data_AF-A0AAJ1PU10-F1
#
_entry.id   AF-A0AAJ1PU10-F1
#
_cell.length_a   1.000
_cell.length_b   1.000
_cell.length_c   1.000
_cell.angle_alpha   90.00
_cell.angle_beta   90.00
_cell.angle_gamma   90.00
#
_symmetry.space_group_name_H-M   'P 1'
#
loop_
_entity.id
_entity.type
_entity.pdbx_description
1 polymer ?
#
loop_
_entity_poly.entity_id
_entity_poly.type
_entity_poly.pdbx_seq_one_letter_code
_entity_poly.pdbx_strand_id
1 'polypeptide(L)'
;MIIVGLIFGLAALAVSAWFRAGKSPRARAWARGKGMFDAHFALLLFPGLGVAVLGLSLVGILQMVHGPIGTIGSVLALLLTLAGAACGVWGLFSFRIPPSLYPEWARDDN
;
A
#
# COMPACT_ATOMS: atom_id res chain seq x y z
N MET A 1 4.39 -12.48 -15.41
CA MET A 1 4.56 -12.16 -13.98
C MET A 1 4.50 -10.65 -13.72
N ILE A 2 5.31 -9.82 -14.41
CA ILE A 2 5.31 -8.34 -14.24
C ILE A 2 3.91 -7.71 -14.40
N ILE A 3 3.18 -8.04 -15.48
CA ILE A 3 1.84 -7.48 -15.74
C ILE A 3 0.85 -7.83 -14.63
N VAL A 4 0.89 -9.08 -14.14
CA VAL A 4 0.03 -9.53 -13.03
C VAL A 4 0.36 -8.76 -11.76
N GLY A 5 1.65 -8.54 -11.48
CA GLY A 5 2.10 -7.72 -10.36
C GLY A 5 1.63 -6.27 -10.45
N LEU A 6 1.70 -5.64 -11.64
CA LEU A 6 1.18 -4.28 -11.84
C LEU A 6 -0.32 -4.19 -11.57
N ILE A 7 -1.11 -5.12 -12.14
CA ILE A 7 -2.56 -5.14 -11.95
C ILE A 7 -2.89 -5.34 -10.48
N PHE A 8 -2.24 -6.30 -9.82
CA PHE A 8 -2.45 -6.55 -8.40
C PHE A 8 -2.05 -5.35 -7.53
N GLY A 9 -0.90 -4.74 -7.80
CA GLY A 9 -0.42 -3.56 -7.07
C GLY A 9 -1.37 -2.38 -7.22
N LEU A 10 -1.82 -2.09 -8.44
CA LEU A 10 -2.81 -1.04 -8.71
C LEU A 10 -4.16 -1.33 -8.04
N ALA A 11 -4.64 -2.57 -8.09
CA ALA A 11 -5.88 -2.96 -7.43
C ALA A 11 -5.80 -2.79 -5.90
N ALA A 12 -4.70 -3.21 -5.28
CA ALA A 12 -4.47 -3.05 -3.84
C ALA A 12 -4.42 -1.57 -3.43
N LEU A 13 -3.75 -0.72 -4.22
CA LEU A 13 -3.71 0.72 -4.00
C LEU A 13 -5.09 1.38 -4.20
N ALA A 14 -5.85 0.95 -5.21
CA ALA A 14 -7.21 1.43 -5.44
C ALA A 14 -8.15 1.08 -4.27
N VAL A 15 -8.03 -0.14 -3.73
CA VAL A 15 -8.78 -0.57 -2.54
C VAL A 15 -8.38 0.25 -1.31
N SER A 16 -7.08 0.48 -1.10
CA SER A 16 -6.59 1.36 -0.03
C SER A 16 -7.11 2.79 -0.16
N ALA A 17 -7.10 3.36 -1.37
CA ALA A 17 -7.65 4.67 -1.64
C ALA A 17 -9.18 4.72 -1.38
N TRP A 18 -9.90 3.66 -1.73
CA TRP A 18 -11.32 3.55 -1.44
C TRP A 18 -11.62 3.50 0.07
N PHE A 19 -10.83 2.77 0.85
CA PHE A 19 -10.91 2.77 2.31
C PHE A 19 -10.65 4.16 2.90
N ARG A 20 -9.63 4.86 2.42
CA ARG A 20 -9.29 6.23 2.87
C ARG A 20 -10.35 7.26 2.46
N ALA A 21 -10.99 7.08 1.30
CA ALA A 21 -12.03 8.00 0.83
C ALA A 21 -13.31 7.93 1.67
N GLY A 22 -13.60 6.80 2.34
CA GLY A 22 -14.69 6.70 3.32
C GLY A 22 -16.10 6.96 2.75
N LYS A 23 -16.29 6.97 1.43
CA LYS A 23 -17.54 7.39 0.77
C LYS A 23 -18.72 6.42 0.97
N SER A 24 -18.47 5.18 1.39
CA SER A 24 -19.51 4.16 1.58
C SER A 24 -19.45 3.52 2.96
N PRO A 25 -20.56 2.97 3.50
CA PRO A 25 -20.55 2.26 4.78
C PRO A 25 -19.56 1.09 4.81
N ARG A 26 -19.38 0.39 3.67
CA ARG A 26 -18.40 -0.69 3.53
C ARG A 26 -16.96 -0.16 3.58
N ALA A 27 -16.70 0.99 2.96
CA ALA A 27 -15.39 1.65 3.01
C ALA A 27 -15.02 2.14 4.41
N ARG A 28 -16.01 2.39 5.29
CA ARG A 28 -15.79 2.79 6.69
C ARG A 28 -15.85 1.62 7.68
N ALA A 29 -16.08 0.40 7.21
CA ALA A 29 -16.25 -0.76 8.09
C ALA A 29 -15.01 -1.04 8.94
N TRP A 30 -13.82 -0.78 8.39
CA TRP A 30 -12.55 -0.94 9.10
C TRP A 30 -12.41 0.03 10.29
N ALA A 31 -12.89 1.27 10.15
CA ALA A 31 -12.82 2.29 11.21
C ALA A 31 -13.77 1.98 12.38
N ARG A 32 -14.72 1.06 12.20
CA ARG A 32 -15.70 0.67 13.23
C ARG A 32 -15.33 -0.61 13.98
N GLY A 33 -14.20 -1.26 13.65
CA GLY A 33 -13.67 -2.43 14.36
C GLY A 33 -14.57 -3.67 14.37
N LYS A 34 -15.57 -3.76 13.47
CA LYS A 34 -16.60 -4.84 13.48
C LYS A 34 -16.39 -5.95 12.45
N GLY A 35 -15.15 -6.28 12.05
CA GLY A 35 -14.92 -7.37 11.10
C GLY A 35 -13.47 -7.77 10.89
N MET A 36 -13.25 -8.70 9.95
CA MET A 36 -11.93 -9.24 9.56
C MET A 36 -10.95 -8.20 8.97
N PHE A 37 -11.46 -7.01 8.60
CA PHE A 37 -10.67 -5.90 8.06
C PHE A 37 -10.57 -4.79 9.10
N ASP A 38 -9.45 -4.75 9.81
CA ASP A 38 -9.14 -3.72 10.81
C ASP A 38 -8.37 -2.54 10.20
N ALA A 39 -8.13 -1.48 10.98
CA ALA A 39 -7.36 -0.30 10.59
C ALA A 39 -5.95 -0.66 10.09
N HIS A 40 -5.30 -1.66 10.67
CA HIS A 40 -3.99 -2.14 10.20
C HIS A 40 -4.05 -2.69 8.78
N PHE A 41 -5.11 -3.42 8.45
CA PHE A 41 -5.30 -3.93 7.09
C PHE A 41 -5.51 -2.78 6.12
N ALA A 42 -6.46 -1.88 6.43
CA ALA A 42 -6.87 -0.81 5.54
C ALA A 42 -5.78 0.25 5.32
N LEU A 43 -5.04 0.62 6.36
CA LEU A 43 -4.12 1.76 6.34
C LEU A 43 -2.66 1.39 6.09
N LEU A 44 -2.25 0.16 6.41
CA LEU A 44 -0.86 -0.29 6.34
C LEU A 44 -0.70 -1.49 5.40
N LEU A 45 -1.44 -2.58 5.60
CA LEU A 45 -1.20 -3.84 4.87
C LEU A 45 -1.50 -3.73 3.37
N PHE A 46 -2.72 -3.35 2.99
CA PHE A 46 -3.09 -3.20 1.57
C PHE A 46 -2.24 -2.19 0.81
N PRO A 47 -2.02 -0.96 1.32
CA PRO A 47 -1.13 -0.03 0.66
C PRO A 47 0.32 -0.54 0.64
N GLY A 48 0.82 -1.14 1.72
CA GLY A 48 2.16 -1.71 1.79
C GLY A 48 2.40 -2.80 0.75
N LEU A 49 1.50 -3.79 0.67
CA LEU A 49 1.53 -4.84 -0.35
C LEU A 49 1.41 -4.27 -1.76
N GLY A 50 0.49 -3.31 -1.97
CA GLY A 50 0.30 -2.67 -3.26
C GLY A 50 1.57 -1.96 -3.74
N VAL A 51 2.20 -1.17 -2.87
CA VAL A 51 3.48 -0.51 -3.15
C VAL A 51 4.61 -1.51 -3.36
N ALA A 52 4.70 -2.57 -2.54
CA ALA A 52 5.76 -3.56 -2.63
C ALA A 52 5.76 -4.28 -3.99
N VAL A 53 4.59 -4.78 -4.38
CA VAL A 53 4.40 -5.52 -5.64
C VAL A 53 4.53 -4.60 -6.85
N LEU A 54 4.03 -3.37 -6.77
CA LEU A 54 4.18 -2.39 -7.83
C LEU A 54 5.64 -1.98 -8.02
N GLY A 55 6.38 -1.71 -6.93
CA GLY A 55 7.81 -1.45 -6.97
C GLY A 55 8.59 -2.60 -7.60
N LEU A 56 8.28 -3.85 -7.23
CA LEU A 56 8.98 -5.03 -7.77
C LEU A 56 8.72 -5.17 -9.29
N SER A 57 7.49 -4.88 -9.71
CA SER A 57 7.12 -4.88 -11.12
C SER A 57 7.84 -3.77 -11.90
N LEU A 58 8.00 -2.59 -11.29
CA LEU A 58 8.76 -1.47 -11.86
C LEU A 58 10.25 -1.77 -11.96
N VAL A 59 10.86 -2.45 -10.98
CA VAL A 59 12.26 -2.92 -11.09
C VAL A 59 12.41 -3.78 -12.35
N GLY A 60 11.51 -4.75 -12.55
CA GLY A 60 11.54 -5.62 -13.72
C GLY A 60 11.43 -4.86 -15.06
N ILE A 61 10.63 -3.80 -15.12
CA ILE A 61 10.50 -2.95 -16.32
C ILE A 61 11.74 -2.07 -16.52
N LEU A 62 12.23 -1.45 -15.47
CA LEU A 62 13.31 -0.46 -15.55
C LEU A 62 14.66 -1.10 -15.85
N GLN A 63 14.85 -2.37 -15.49
CA GLN A 63 16.02 -3.15 -15.92
C GLN A 63 16.04 -3.44 -17.43
N MET A 64 14.90 -3.35 -18.12
CA MET A 64 14.85 -3.44 -19.59
C MET A 64 15.33 -2.16 -20.27
N VAL A 65 15.32 -1.02 -19.55
CA VAL A 65 15.82 0.26 -20.05
C VAL A 65 17.33 0.29 -19.88
N HIS A 66 18.05 0.49 -20.98
CA HIS A 66 19.51 0.50 -20.95
C HIS A 66 20.04 1.89 -20.56
N GLY A 67 21.18 1.92 -19.87
CA GLY A 67 21.85 3.15 -19.46
C GLY A 67 21.46 3.64 -18.05
N PRO A 68 21.96 4.83 -17.65
CA PRO A 68 21.88 5.31 -16.27
C PRO A 68 20.43 5.52 -15.79
N ILE A 69 19.52 5.87 -16.71
CA ILE A 69 18.11 6.06 -16.41
C ILE A 69 17.46 4.76 -15.90
N GLY A 70 17.75 3.63 -16.55
CA GLY A 70 17.24 2.32 -16.13
C GLY A 70 17.79 1.89 -14.77
N THR A 71 19.08 2.10 -14.54
CA THR A 71 19.73 1.79 -13.25
C THR A 71 19.16 2.63 -12.12
N ILE A 72 19.12 3.96 -12.27
CA ILE A 72 18.59 4.87 -11.24
C ILE A 72 17.12 4.57 -10.98
N GLY A 73 16.33 4.38 -12.03
CA GLY A 73 14.92 4.02 -11.91
C GLY A 73 14.73 2.70 -11.16
N SER A 74 15.54 1.69 -11.45
CA SER A 74 15.48 0.39 -10.77
C SER A 74 15.81 0.50 -9.28
N VAL A 75 16.80 1.32 -8.91
CA VAL A 75 17.14 1.58 -7.50
C VAL A 75 15.98 2.28 -6.79
N LEU A 76 15.38 3.30 -7.40
CA LEU A 76 14.22 3.99 -6.82
C LEU A 76 13.02 3.04 -6.66
N ALA A 77 12.76 2.20 -7.66
CA ALA A 77 11.70 1.20 -7.61
C ALA A 77 11.96 0.15 -6.51
N LEU A 78 13.21 -0.26 -6.30
CA LEU A 78 13.60 -1.15 -5.21
C LEU A 78 13.38 -0.52 -3.84
N LEU A 79 13.73 0.77 -3.67
CA LEU A 79 13.45 1.50 -2.43
C LEU A 79 11.94 1.58 -2.15
N LEU A 80 11.13 1.81 -3.18
CA LEU A 80 9.68 1.72 -3.12
C LEU A 80 9.22 0.33 -2.66
N THR A 81 9.79 -0.74 -3.21
CA THR A 81 9.50 -2.11 -2.78
C THR A 81 9.78 -2.32 -1.30
N LEU A 82 10.94 -1.87 -0.82
CA LEU A 82 11.35 -2.01 0.58
C LEU A 82 10.44 -1.20 1.50
N ALA A 83 10.08 0.02 1.12
CA ALA A 83 9.14 0.86 1.88
C ALA A 83 7.75 0.21 1.96
N GLY A 84 7.25 -0.34 0.85
CA GLY A 84 6.00 -1.09 0.81
C GLY A 84 6.04 -2.33 1.69
N ALA A 85 7.13 -3.11 1.64
CA ALA A 85 7.33 -4.28 2.46
C ALA A 85 7.37 -3.94 3.96
N ALA A 86 8.11 -2.88 4.34
CA ALA A 86 8.15 -2.41 5.71
C ALA A 86 6.76 -1.99 6.23
N CYS A 87 5.98 -1.29 5.40
CA CYS A 87 4.60 -0.91 5.71
C CYS A 87 3.68 -2.14 5.84
N GLY A 88 3.85 -3.13 4.97
CA GLY A 88 3.12 -4.40 5.04
C GLY A 88 3.44 -5.18 6.31
N VAL A 89 4.72 -5.29 6.66
CA VAL A 89 5.18 -5.92 7.90
C VAL A 89 4.63 -5.17 9.12
N TRP A 90 4.70 -3.84 9.15
CA TRP A 90 4.10 -3.05 10.22
C TRP A 90 2.60 -3.36 10.36
N GLY A 91 1.87 -3.41 9.23
CA GLY A 91 0.45 -3.79 9.21
C GLY A 91 0.16 -5.19 9.77
N LEU A 92 1.10 -6.14 9.68
CA LEU A 92 0.96 -7.49 10.26
C LEU A 92 1.19 -7.53 11.77
N PHE A 93 2.05 -6.66 12.31
CA PHE A 93 2.50 -6.75 13.71
C PHE A 93 1.63 -5.97 14.71
N SER A 94 0.40 -5.56 14.35
CA SER A 94 -0.57 -4.88 15.22
C SER A 94 -0.01 -3.72 16.07
N PHE A 95 1.07 -3.09 15.61
CA PHE A 95 1.66 -1.94 16.29
C PHE A 95 0.68 -0.76 16.27
N ARG A 96 0.82 0.16 17.23
CA ARG A 96 -0.02 1.35 17.28
C ARG A 96 0.10 2.16 15.99
N ILE A 97 -1.03 2.46 15.36
CA ILE A 97 -1.08 3.27 14.14
C ILE A 97 -1.02 4.75 14.57
N PRO A 98 -0.06 5.54 14.06
CA PRO A 98 -0.03 6.97 14.33
C PRO A 98 -1.31 7.68 13.84
N PRO A 99 -1.88 8.64 14.60
CA PRO A 99 -3.08 9.39 14.22
C PRO A 99 -2.98 10.10 12.86
N SER A 100 -1.76 10.44 12.43
CA SER A 100 -1.51 11.07 11.14
C SER A 100 -1.82 10.17 9.94
N LEU A 101 -1.78 8.84 10.11
CA LEU A 101 -2.10 7.88 9.05
C LEU A 101 -3.60 7.70 8.84
N TYR A 102 -4.41 8.07 9.82
CA TYR A 102 -5.86 8.08 9.69
C TYR A 102 -6.29 9.23 8.78
N PRO A 103 -7.26 8.98 7.87
CA PRO A 103 -7.91 10.05 7.12
C PRO A 103 -8.69 10.95 8.09
N GLU A 104 -8.87 12.22 7.73
CA GLU A 104 -9.47 13.25 8.62
C GLU A 104 -10.81 12.82 9.21
N TRP A 105 -11.67 12.19 8.41
CA TRP A 105 -12.99 11.71 8.86
C TRP A 105 -12.94 10.58 9.90
N ALA A 106 -11.79 9.92 10.09
CA ALA A 106 -11.61 8.79 11.01
C ALA A 106 -10.63 9.10 12.15
N ARG A 107 -10.04 10.30 12.17
CA ARG A 107 -8.97 10.68 13.11
C ARG A 107 -9.51 11.06 14.49
N ASP A 108 -10.71 11.62 14.57
CA ASP A 108 -11.31 12.03 15.85
C ASP A 108 -11.94 10.84 16.60
N ASP A 109 -12.19 9.73 15.89
CA ASP A 109 -12.83 8.52 16.42
C ASP A 109 -11.82 7.43 16.87
N ASN A 110 -10.51 7.59 16.60
CA ASN A 110 -9.44 6.59 16.85
C ASN A 110 -8.13 7.21 17.36
#